data_AF-A0A4P7Z7A9-F1
#
_entry.id   AF-A0A4P7Z7A9-F1
#
_cell.length_a   1.000
_cell.length_b   1.000
_cell.length_c   1.000
_cell.angle_alpha   90.00
_cell.angle_beta   90.00
_cell.angle_gamma   90.00
#
_symmetry.space_group_name_H-M   'P 1'
#
loop_
_entity.id
_entity.type
_entity.pdbx_description
1 polymer ?
#
loop_
_entity_poly.entity_id
_entity_poly.type
_entity_poly.pdbx_seq_one_letter_code
_entity_poly.pdbx_strand_id
1 'polypeptide(L)'
;MSKYDETVQDNTPGIWFVKICEFLRRHKTQALFLVSNADRSSYINSCNFICKGINLTTPMKCLEKICKLLDSKTIQSLMNEHKYLQYRPGNMAIRYLLSHFIDFSLSKAKRPEFFCWPAHCMAGPHVSEQSKELFERHKAKFVNNSDDDGIHIAIIQGMDEKDMMETLGSFYADIVVHEISRQWIAAKSVFKYDLEWLSKKHEYPVMKGYIDDLFIQTFGTPASAFEYVRYS
;
A
#
# COMPACT_ATOMS: atom_id res chain seq x y z
N MET A 1 23.97 -10.63 20.61
CA MET A 1 23.25 -10.92 19.35
C MET A 1 23.68 -9.86 18.36
N SER A 2 23.91 -10.17 17.08
CA SER A 2 24.34 -9.13 16.12
C SER A 2 23.15 -8.22 15.78
N LYS A 3 23.42 -6.98 15.36
CA LYS A 3 22.39 -6.02 14.91
C LYS A 3 21.59 -6.56 13.70
N TYR A 4 22.21 -7.42 12.90
CA TYR A 4 21.57 -8.12 11.80
C TYR A 4 20.54 -9.15 12.30
N ASP A 5 20.90 -9.95 13.31
CA ASP A 5 20.00 -10.95 13.90
C ASP A 5 18.79 -10.31 14.58
N GLU A 6 18.98 -9.16 15.23
CA GLU A 6 17.88 -8.35 15.80
C GLU A 6 16.93 -7.87 14.69
N THR A 7 17.46 -7.39 13.57
CA THR A 7 16.66 -6.93 12.44
C THR A 7 15.85 -8.06 11.81
N VAL A 8 16.45 -9.25 11.64
CA VAL A 8 15.76 -10.42 11.10
C VAL A 8 14.65 -10.88 12.06
N GLN A 9 14.91 -10.93 13.37
CA GLN A 9 13.89 -11.27 14.36
C GLN A 9 12.73 -10.26 14.35
N ASP A 10 13.04 -8.97 14.29
CA ASP A 10 12.03 -7.91 14.30
C ASP A 10 11.12 -7.93 13.07
N ASN A 11 11.66 -8.35 11.92
CA ASN A 11 10.92 -8.41 10.66
C ASN A 11 10.37 -9.81 10.33
N THR A 12 10.36 -10.75 11.29
CA THR A 12 9.77 -12.09 11.11
C THR A 12 8.42 -12.19 11.84
N PRO A 13 7.28 -12.02 11.15
CA PRO A 13 5.95 -12.07 11.78
C PRO A 13 5.67 -13.37 12.54
N GLY A 14 6.23 -14.50 12.08
CA GLY A 14 6.07 -15.80 12.73
C GLY A 14 6.62 -15.83 14.16
N ILE A 15 7.75 -15.18 14.42
CA ILE A 15 8.34 -15.11 15.77
C ILE A 15 7.41 -14.33 16.70
N TRP A 16 6.85 -13.21 16.23
CA TRP A 16 5.92 -12.41 17.00
C TRP A 16 4.60 -13.13 17.27
N PHE A 17 4.07 -13.82 16.27
CA PHE A 17 2.88 -14.63 16.42
C PHE A 17 3.04 -15.67 17.54
N VAL A 18 4.13 -16.45 17.53
CA VAL A 18 4.41 -17.45 18.57
C VAL A 18 4.50 -16.80 19.96
N LYS A 19 5.27 -15.71 20.10
CA LYS A 19 5.41 -15.00 21.39
C LYS A 19 4.07 -14.48 21.91
N ILE A 20 3.23 -13.91 21.03
CA ILE A 20 1.90 -13.42 21.39
C ILE A 20 1.01 -14.60 21.83
N CYS A 21 0.99 -15.70 21.09
CA CYS A 21 0.19 -16.89 21.43
C CYS A 21 0.59 -17.49 22.78
N GLU A 22 1.89 -17.62 23.05
CA GLU A 22 2.38 -18.12 24.34
C GLU A 22 1.99 -17.21 25.50
N PHE A 23 2.09 -15.90 25.32
CA PHE A 23 1.67 -14.92 26.32
C PHE A 23 0.16 -15.02 26.57
N LEU A 24 -0.66 -15.00 25.51
CA LEU A 24 -2.11 -15.09 25.61
C LEU A 24 -2.58 -16.42 26.21
N ARG A 25 -1.88 -17.53 25.96
CA ARG A 25 -2.17 -18.83 26.59
C ARG A 25 -2.09 -18.75 28.12
N ARG A 26 -1.15 -17.99 28.67
CA ARG A 26 -0.97 -17.79 30.12
C ARG A 26 -1.92 -16.74 30.71
N HIS A 27 -2.47 -15.85 29.88
CA HIS A 27 -3.27 -14.70 30.29
C HIS A 27 -4.68 -14.67 29.68
N LYS A 28 -5.23 -15.85 29.33
CA LYS A 28 -6.46 -16.00 28.54
C LYS A 28 -7.64 -15.18 29.09
N THR A 29 -7.93 -15.30 30.39
CA THR A 29 -9.09 -14.62 31.00
C THR A 29 -8.96 -13.10 30.93
N GLN A 30 -7.77 -12.56 31.23
CA GLN A 30 -7.53 -11.12 31.14
C GLN A 30 -7.62 -10.63 29.70
N ALA A 31 -7.03 -11.37 28.75
CA ALA A 31 -7.08 -11.01 27.34
C ALA A 31 -8.52 -10.99 26.78
N LEU A 32 -9.35 -11.97 27.13
CA LEU A 32 -10.75 -12.02 26.71
C LEU A 32 -11.57 -10.86 27.28
N PHE A 33 -11.32 -10.50 28.54
CA PHE A 33 -11.97 -9.34 29.15
C PHE A 33 -11.61 -8.03 28.43
N LEU A 34 -10.34 -7.86 28.04
CA LEU A 34 -9.87 -6.63 27.38
C LEU A 34 -10.42 -6.40 25.98
N VAL A 35 -10.94 -7.44 25.30
CA VAL A 35 -11.48 -7.34 23.94
C VAL A 35 -13.00 -7.40 23.87
N SER A 36 -13.71 -7.51 24.99
CA SER A 36 -15.16 -7.82 25.02
C SER A 36 -16.02 -6.78 24.29
N ASN A 37 -15.62 -5.51 24.33
CA ASN A 37 -16.41 -4.42 23.75
C ASN A 37 -16.01 -4.08 22.31
N ALA A 38 -14.88 -4.63 21.83
CA ALA A 38 -14.34 -4.37 20.49
C ALA A 38 -14.27 -2.88 20.09
N ASP A 39 -14.09 -2.00 21.08
CA ASP A 39 -14.00 -0.55 20.90
C ASP A 39 -12.54 -0.05 20.89
N ARG A 40 -12.35 1.26 20.70
CA ARG A 40 -11.03 1.89 20.68
C ARG A 40 -10.23 1.63 21.95
N SER A 41 -10.88 1.72 23.12
CA SER A 41 -10.24 1.51 24.41
C SER A 41 -9.80 0.06 24.58
N SER A 42 -10.65 -0.88 24.16
CA SER A 42 -10.39 -2.32 24.13
C SER A 42 -9.17 -2.63 23.29
N TYR A 43 -9.07 -2.05 22.09
CA TYR A 43 -7.89 -2.18 21.22
C TYR A 43 -6.62 -1.70 21.93
N ILE A 44 -6.63 -0.45 22.42
CA ILE A 44 -5.44 0.17 23.04
C ILE A 44 -5.00 -0.61 24.28
N ASN A 45 -5.94 -0.96 25.15
CA ASN A 45 -5.65 -1.68 26.38
C ASN A 45 -5.13 -3.09 26.09
N SER A 46 -5.72 -3.80 25.13
CA SER A 46 -5.26 -5.12 24.70
C SER A 46 -3.86 -5.08 24.11
N CYS A 47 -3.58 -4.13 23.20
CA CYS A 47 -2.24 -3.95 22.64
C CYS A 47 -1.22 -3.58 23.72
N ASN A 48 -1.55 -2.67 24.63
CA ASN A 48 -0.66 -2.29 25.73
C ASN A 48 -0.36 -3.49 26.64
N PHE A 49 -1.38 -4.28 26.97
CA PHE A 49 -1.23 -5.47 27.80
C PHE A 49 -0.31 -6.51 27.15
N ILE A 50 -0.60 -6.87 25.89
CA ILE A 50 0.19 -7.86 25.15
C ILE A 50 1.61 -7.37 24.92
N CYS A 51 1.79 -6.18 24.33
CA CYS A 51 3.11 -5.65 24.00
C CYS A 51 3.98 -5.45 25.25
N LYS A 52 3.42 -4.98 26.37
CA LYS A 52 4.17 -4.90 27.63
C LYS A 52 4.59 -6.29 28.12
N GLY A 53 3.71 -7.28 27.99
CA GLY A 53 3.95 -8.67 28.39
C GLY A 53 5.06 -9.38 27.61
N ILE A 54 5.31 -8.96 26.36
CA ILE A 54 6.35 -9.54 25.50
C ILE A 54 7.47 -8.55 25.14
N ASN A 55 7.57 -7.44 25.88
CA ASN A 55 8.58 -6.39 25.71
C ASN A 55 8.66 -5.80 24.29
N LEU A 56 7.51 -5.42 23.73
CA LEU A 56 7.38 -4.81 22.41
C LEU A 56 6.86 -3.38 22.46
N THR A 57 7.21 -2.63 21.40
CA THR A 57 6.58 -1.33 21.13
C THR A 57 5.14 -1.54 20.68
N THR A 58 4.23 -0.73 21.20
CA THR A 58 2.80 -0.84 20.87
C THR A 58 2.53 -0.30 19.46
N PRO A 59 1.53 -0.83 18.73
CA PRO A 59 1.15 -0.31 17.42
C PRO A 59 0.86 1.20 17.44
N MET A 60 0.25 1.70 18.52
CA MET A 60 -0.03 3.14 18.69
C MET A 60 1.25 3.98 18.71
N LYS A 61 2.29 3.56 19.44
CA LYS A 61 3.59 4.26 19.45
C LYS A 61 4.28 4.24 18.10
N CYS A 62 4.10 3.18 17.30
CA CYS A 62 4.59 3.15 15.93
C CYS A 62 3.83 4.15 15.04
N LEU A 63 2.50 4.20 15.15
CA LEU A 63 1.66 5.14 14.40
C LEU A 63 1.96 6.60 14.76
N GLU A 64 2.27 6.90 16.03
CA GLU A 64 2.71 8.24 16.45
C GLU A 64 3.94 8.74 15.66
N LYS A 65 4.88 7.85 15.33
CA LYS A 65 6.04 8.21 14.51
C LYS A 65 5.64 8.61 13.09
N ILE A 66 4.64 7.93 12.53
CA ILE A 66 4.10 8.27 11.20
C ILE A 66 3.32 9.59 11.26
N CYS A 67 2.52 9.81 12.30
CA CYS A 67 1.81 11.08 12.50
C CYS A 67 2.77 12.28 12.51
N LYS A 68 3.95 12.14 13.13
CA LYS A 68 4.99 13.18 13.16
C LYS A 68 5.57 13.53 11.79
N LEU A 69 5.42 12.65 10.78
CA LEU A 69 5.86 12.99 9.42
C LEU A 69 5.09 14.18 8.84
N LEU A 70 3.86 14.43 9.33
CA LEU A 70 3.04 15.58 8.92
C LEU A 70 3.65 16.93 9.33
N ASP A 71 4.63 16.97 10.23
CA ASP A 71 5.32 18.22 10.59
C ASP A 71 6.22 18.71 9.44
N SER A 72 6.55 17.85 8.48
CA SER A 72 7.33 18.19 7.30
C SER A 72 6.46 18.84 6.21
N LYS A 73 6.89 20.02 5.72
CA LYS A 73 6.25 20.71 4.58
C LYS A 73 6.20 19.83 3.32
N THR A 74 7.21 18.99 3.09
CA THR A 74 7.24 18.07 1.95
C THR A 74 6.12 17.04 2.04
N ILE A 75 5.90 16.49 3.24
CA ILE A 75 4.82 15.53 3.47
C ILE A 75 3.46 16.23 3.39
N GLN A 76 3.32 17.45 3.93
CA GLN A 76 2.08 18.22 3.77
C GLN A 76 1.75 18.49 2.31
N SER A 77 2.76 18.84 1.48
CA SER A 77 2.57 18.97 0.03
C SER A 77 2.09 17.68 -0.60
N LEU A 78 2.71 16.54 -0.26
CA LEU A 78 2.31 15.22 -0.76
C LEU A 78 0.87 14.86 -0.33
N MET A 79 0.48 15.18 0.90
CA MET A 79 -0.88 14.93 1.38
C MET A 79 -1.92 15.83 0.70
N ASN A 80 -1.54 17.04 0.26
CA ASN A 80 -2.38 17.88 -0.59
C ASN A 80 -2.52 17.28 -2.00
N GLU A 81 -1.42 16.79 -2.61
CA GLU A 81 -1.45 16.07 -3.89
C GLU A 81 -2.42 14.88 -3.81
N HIS A 82 -2.33 14.09 -2.73
CA HIS A 82 -3.21 12.94 -2.48
C HIS A 82 -4.68 13.32 -2.29
N LYS A 83 -4.96 14.39 -1.55
CA LYS A 83 -6.33 14.85 -1.29
C LYS A 83 -7.10 15.16 -2.57
N TYR A 84 -6.40 15.71 -3.57
CA TYR A 84 -7.01 16.15 -4.83
C TYR A 84 -6.70 15.21 -6.01
N LEU A 85 -5.97 14.11 -5.79
CA LEU A 85 -5.42 13.27 -6.86
C LEU A 85 -4.67 14.07 -7.94
N GLN A 86 -3.90 15.07 -7.50
CA GLN A 86 -3.15 15.95 -8.39
C GLN A 86 -1.68 15.89 -7.98
N TYR A 87 -1.02 14.81 -8.39
CA TYR A 87 0.37 14.57 -8.07
C TYR A 87 1.30 15.29 -9.04
N ARG A 88 2.42 15.76 -8.49
CA ARG A 88 3.46 16.37 -9.31
C ARG A 88 4.20 15.30 -10.13
N PRO A 89 4.73 15.64 -11.31
CA PRO A 89 5.53 14.72 -12.11
C PRO A 89 6.73 14.15 -11.34
N GLY A 90 7.09 12.90 -11.67
CA GLY A 90 8.27 12.20 -11.15
C GLY A 90 8.03 11.40 -9.87
N ASN A 91 8.46 10.13 -9.89
CA ASN A 91 8.27 9.15 -8.81
C ASN A 91 6.80 9.01 -8.37
N MET A 92 5.88 9.05 -9.33
CA MET A 92 4.44 9.05 -9.09
C MET A 92 4.01 7.80 -8.30
N ALA A 93 4.52 6.63 -8.66
CA ALA A 93 4.22 5.39 -7.92
C ALA A 93 4.61 5.47 -6.43
N ILE A 94 5.80 6.01 -6.12
CA ILE A 94 6.26 6.16 -4.73
C ILE A 94 5.42 7.20 -4.00
N ARG A 95 5.13 8.34 -4.63
CA ARG A 95 4.29 9.40 -4.07
C ARG A 95 2.90 8.87 -3.71
N TYR A 96 2.27 8.17 -4.66
CA TYR A 96 0.96 7.56 -4.50
C TYR A 96 0.95 6.54 -3.36
N LEU A 97 1.87 5.58 -3.36
CA LEU A 97 1.91 4.54 -2.31
C LEU A 97 2.21 5.14 -0.92
N LEU A 98 3.12 6.10 -0.84
CA LEU A 98 3.48 6.75 0.42
C LEU A 98 2.32 7.57 0.99
N SER A 99 1.62 8.34 0.16
CA SER A 99 0.50 9.16 0.63
C SER A 99 -0.66 8.28 1.14
N HIS A 100 -0.99 7.20 0.43
CA HIS A 100 -1.96 6.21 0.87
C HIS A 100 -1.54 5.53 2.18
N PHE A 101 -0.27 5.15 2.32
CA PHE A 101 0.26 4.59 3.56
C PHE A 101 0.13 5.55 4.75
N ILE A 102 0.46 6.83 4.55
CA ILE A 102 0.32 7.87 5.57
C ILE A 102 -1.15 8.04 5.92
N ASP A 103 -2.03 8.20 4.94
CA ASP A 103 -3.47 8.39 5.17
C ASP A 103 -4.09 7.22 5.93
N PHE A 104 -3.77 5.99 5.53
CA PHE A 104 -4.17 4.77 6.22
C PHE A 104 -3.68 4.76 7.67
N SER A 105 -2.41 5.11 7.90
CA SER A 105 -1.82 5.18 9.24
C SER A 105 -2.50 6.23 10.12
N LEU A 106 -2.86 7.40 9.57
CA LEU A 106 -3.57 8.46 10.29
C LEU A 106 -4.99 8.03 10.67
N SER A 107 -5.72 7.41 9.74
CA SER A 107 -7.03 6.82 10.04
C SER A 107 -6.92 5.74 11.11
N LYS A 108 -5.92 4.87 11.02
CA LYS A 108 -5.68 3.80 12.00
C LYS A 108 -5.30 4.36 13.38
N ALA A 109 -4.54 5.45 13.45
CA ALA A 109 -4.23 6.10 14.73
C ALA A 109 -5.48 6.68 15.40
N LYS A 110 -6.43 7.19 14.61
CA LYS A 110 -7.69 7.76 15.11
C LYS A 110 -8.70 6.68 15.53
N ARG A 111 -8.92 5.68 14.69
CA ARG A 111 -9.96 4.64 14.82
C ARG A 111 -9.37 3.23 14.70
N PRO A 112 -8.41 2.84 15.55
CA PRO A 112 -7.67 1.58 15.39
C PRO A 112 -8.55 0.33 15.48
N GLU A 113 -9.65 0.38 16.23
CA GLU A 113 -10.61 -0.71 16.38
C GLU A 113 -11.29 -1.08 15.05
N PHE A 114 -11.52 -0.11 14.17
CA PHE A 114 -12.05 -0.38 12.83
C PHE A 114 -11.09 -1.25 12.00
N PHE A 115 -9.78 -1.00 12.11
CA PHE A 115 -8.77 -1.75 11.37
C PHE A 115 -8.41 -3.09 12.03
N CYS A 116 -8.80 -3.30 13.28
CA CYS A 116 -8.60 -4.57 13.98
C CYS A 116 -9.82 -5.50 13.85
N TRP A 117 -11.03 -4.93 13.94
CA TRP A 117 -12.29 -5.65 13.92
C TRP A 117 -13.26 -5.05 12.89
N PRO A 118 -12.87 -4.99 11.60
CA PRO A 118 -13.71 -4.36 10.57
C PRO A 118 -15.08 -5.01 10.47
N ALA A 119 -15.16 -6.34 10.61
CA ALA A 119 -16.42 -7.07 10.60
C ALA A 119 -17.37 -6.66 11.73
N HIS A 120 -16.85 -6.37 12.93
CA HIS A 120 -17.67 -5.87 14.04
C HIS A 120 -18.17 -4.45 13.74
N CYS A 121 -17.30 -3.56 13.26
CA CYS A 121 -17.65 -2.18 12.94
C CYS A 121 -18.55 -1.99 11.71
N MET A 122 -18.67 -3.03 10.87
CA MET A 122 -19.42 -3.03 9.62
C MET A 122 -20.64 -3.97 9.63
N ALA A 123 -21.04 -4.49 10.80
CA ALA A 123 -22.18 -5.40 10.92
C ALA A 123 -23.26 -4.91 11.91
N GLY A 124 -24.52 -5.10 11.53
CA GLY A 124 -25.68 -4.89 12.39
C GLY A 124 -25.77 -3.47 13.00
N PRO A 125 -26.04 -3.34 14.31
CA PRO A 125 -26.24 -2.05 14.96
C PRO A 125 -24.95 -1.22 15.11
N HIS A 126 -23.78 -1.80 14.83
CA HIS A 126 -22.48 -1.13 14.97
C HIS A 126 -22.06 -0.36 13.71
N VAL A 127 -22.81 -0.51 12.61
CA VAL A 127 -22.56 0.24 11.37
C VAL A 127 -22.82 1.72 11.65
N SER A 128 -21.74 2.51 11.56
CA SER A 128 -21.80 3.96 11.66
C SER A 128 -21.41 4.60 10.33
N GLU A 129 -21.82 5.84 10.11
CA GLU A 129 -21.41 6.58 8.91
C GLU A 129 -19.88 6.70 8.82
N GLN A 130 -19.24 6.93 9.97
CA GLN A 130 -17.78 6.95 10.05
C GLN A 130 -17.13 5.60 9.66
N SER A 131 -17.75 4.46 9.98
CA SER A 131 -17.26 3.15 9.55
C SER A 131 -17.34 3.00 8.03
N LYS A 132 -18.43 3.47 7.41
CA LYS A 132 -18.60 3.45 5.95
C LYS A 132 -17.60 4.38 5.26
N GLU A 133 -17.42 5.59 5.78
CA GLU A 133 -16.43 6.54 5.27
C GLU A 133 -15.02 5.95 5.31
N LEU A 134 -14.64 5.29 6.42
CA LEU A 134 -13.34 4.63 6.53
C LEU A 134 -13.19 3.48 5.54
N PHE A 135 -14.24 2.68 5.34
CA PHE A 135 -14.26 1.61 4.36
C PHE A 135 -14.08 2.16 2.93
N GLU A 136 -14.90 3.13 2.54
CA GLU A 136 -14.85 3.74 1.19
C GLU A 136 -13.52 4.46 0.92
N ARG A 137 -12.96 5.10 1.94
CA ARG A 137 -11.65 5.76 1.85
C ARG A 137 -10.53 4.76 1.56
N HIS A 138 -10.49 3.65 2.29
CA HIS A 138 -9.38 2.69 2.30
C HIS A 138 -9.62 1.41 1.50
N LYS A 139 -10.79 1.24 0.85
CA LYS A 139 -11.01 0.13 -0.08
C LYS A 139 -9.99 0.17 -1.22
N ALA A 140 -9.67 -1.00 -1.76
CA ALA A 140 -8.78 -1.12 -2.91
C ALA A 140 -9.29 -0.25 -4.06
N LYS A 141 -8.42 0.60 -4.60
CA LYS A 141 -8.72 1.46 -5.76
C LYS A 141 -8.52 0.74 -7.09
N PHE A 142 -7.88 -0.41 -7.03
CA PHE A 142 -7.66 -1.30 -8.14
C PHE A 142 -8.38 -2.61 -7.84
N VAL A 143 -9.33 -2.96 -8.69
CA VAL A 143 -10.15 -4.15 -8.53
C VAL A 143 -10.04 -5.01 -9.77
N ASN A 144 -9.95 -6.32 -9.57
CA ASN A 144 -10.13 -7.26 -10.66
C ASN A 144 -11.63 -7.34 -10.97
N ASN A 145 -12.01 -7.34 -12.24
CA ASN A 145 -13.40 -7.61 -12.63
C ASN A 145 -13.59 -9.12 -12.78
N SER A 146 -14.78 -9.63 -12.52
CA SER A 146 -15.08 -11.06 -12.74
C SER A 146 -15.03 -11.45 -14.22
N ASP A 147 -15.19 -10.45 -15.11
CA ASP A 147 -15.44 -10.67 -16.53
C ASP A 147 -14.18 -10.53 -17.40
N ASP A 148 -13.12 -9.91 -16.88
CA ASP A 148 -11.77 -9.96 -17.47
C ASP A 148 -10.70 -9.86 -16.38
N ASP A 149 -9.56 -10.54 -16.60
CA ASP A 149 -8.41 -10.52 -15.67
C ASP A 149 -7.60 -9.21 -15.75
N GLY A 150 -8.19 -8.13 -16.28
CA GLY A 150 -7.59 -6.81 -16.33
C GLY A 150 -7.73 -6.07 -15.00
N ILE A 151 -6.85 -5.10 -14.76
CA ILE A 151 -6.95 -4.27 -13.56
C ILE A 151 -7.85 -3.07 -13.85
N HIS A 152 -8.96 -2.95 -13.11
CA HIS A 152 -9.92 -1.86 -13.24
C HIS A 152 -9.77 -0.85 -12.10
N ILE A 153 -10.11 0.39 -12.42
CA ILE A 153 -10.15 1.49 -11.47
C ILE A 153 -11.49 1.50 -10.76
N ALA A 154 -11.48 1.39 -9.42
CA ALA A 154 -12.69 1.54 -8.64
C ALA A 154 -13.08 3.01 -8.54
N ILE A 155 -14.34 3.33 -8.87
CA ILE A 155 -14.88 4.69 -8.76
C ILE A 155 -14.77 5.17 -7.31
N ILE A 156 -14.08 6.30 -7.13
CA ILE A 156 -13.97 7.02 -5.87
C ILE A 156 -15.06 8.10 -5.84
N GLN A 157 -16.03 7.96 -4.93
CA GLN A 157 -17.11 8.93 -4.80
C GLN A 157 -16.56 10.33 -4.47
N GLY A 158 -17.07 11.34 -5.18
CA GLY A 158 -16.71 12.74 -4.96
C GLY A 158 -15.39 13.19 -5.59
N MET A 159 -14.73 12.33 -6.38
CA MET A 159 -13.56 12.70 -7.18
C MET A 159 -13.92 12.82 -8.65
N ASP A 160 -13.22 13.71 -9.35
CA ASP A 160 -13.36 13.88 -10.79
C ASP A 160 -12.80 12.65 -11.53
N GLU A 161 -13.55 12.14 -12.50
CA GLU A 161 -13.18 10.95 -13.25
C GLU A 161 -11.89 11.16 -14.05
N LYS A 162 -11.68 12.36 -14.59
CA LYS A 162 -10.47 12.69 -15.35
C LYS A 162 -9.23 12.66 -14.46
N ASP A 163 -9.28 13.32 -13.31
CA ASP A 163 -8.15 13.35 -12.36
C ASP A 163 -7.80 11.94 -11.86
N MET A 164 -8.81 11.08 -11.69
CA MET A 164 -8.65 9.67 -11.34
C MET A 164 -7.97 8.87 -12.45
N MET A 165 -8.45 8.99 -13.69
CA MET A 165 -7.88 8.28 -14.83
C MET A 165 -6.45 8.74 -15.13
N GLU A 166 -6.15 10.05 -15.02
CA GLU A 166 -4.80 10.60 -15.20
C GLU A 166 -3.84 10.10 -14.12
N THR A 167 -4.23 10.16 -12.85
CA THR A 167 -3.42 9.67 -11.72
C THR A 167 -3.10 8.19 -11.88
N LEU A 168 -4.11 7.38 -12.17
CA LEU A 168 -3.96 5.93 -12.18
C LEU A 168 -3.28 5.44 -13.47
N GLY A 169 -3.52 6.11 -14.60
CA GLY A 169 -2.75 5.91 -15.83
C GLY A 169 -1.26 6.22 -15.62
N SER A 170 -0.96 7.35 -14.96
CA SER A 170 0.43 7.73 -14.63
C SER A 170 1.09 6.74 -13.66
N PHE A 171 0.33 6.20 -12.71
CA PHE A 171 0.81 5.17 -11.80
C PHE A 171 1.23 3.88 -12.55
N TYR A 172 0.43 3.40 -13.49
CA TYR A 172 0.79 2.22 -14.29
C TYR A 172 1.94 2.48 -15.26
N ALA A 173 1.99 3.67 -15.85
CA ALA A 173 3.12 4.09 -16.67
C ALA A 173 4.45 3.98 -15.89
N ASP A 174 4.48 4.46 -14.64
CA ASP A 174 5.65 4.33 -13.76
C ASP A 174 6.03 2.87 -13.48
N ILE A 175 5.04 1.99 -13.26
CA ILE A 175 5.30 0.54 -13.05
C ILE A 175 5.90 -0.08 -14.31
N VAL A 176 5.37 0.25 -15.48
CA VAL A 176 5.88 -0.24 -16.77
C VAL A 176 7.31 0.24 -16.98
N VAL A 177 7.58 1.54 -16.78
CA VAL A 177 8.94 2.10 -16.88
C VAL A 177 9.89 1.39 -15.91
N HIS A 178 9.47 1.13 -14.68
CA HIS A 178 10.28 0.39 -13.71
C HIS A 178 10.56 -1.05 -14.17
N GLU A 179 9.57 -1.79 -14.64
CA GLU A 179 9.74 -3.17 -15.10
C GLU A 179 10.71 -3.25 -16.29
N ILE A 180 10.53 -2.39 -17.29
CA ILE A 180 11.40 -2.34 -18.47
C ILE A 180 12.81 -1.86 -18.06
N SER A 181 12.93 -0.89 -17.15
CA SER A 181 14.25 -0.48 -16.60
C SER A 181 14.96 -1.62 -15.87
N ARG A 182 14.22 -2.44 -15.12
CA ARG A 182 14.76 -3.64 -14.48
C ARG A 182 15.24 -4.65 -15.53
N GLN A 183 14.49 -4.85 -16.61
CA GLN A 183 14.94 -5.68 -17.73
C GLN A 183 16.22 -5.12 -18.36
N TRP A 184 16.31 -3.80 -18.54
CA TRP A 184 17.50 -3.17 -19.11
C TRP A 184 18.75 -3.44 -18.28
N ILE A 185 18.64 -3.29 -16.95
CA ILE A 185 19.76 -3.40 -16.02
C ILE A 185 20.15 -4.86 -15.76
N ALA A 186 19.16 -5.75 -15.61
CA ALA A 186 19.38 -7.09 -15.05
C ALA A 186 19.15 -8.25 -16.03
N ALA A 187 18.48 -8.03 -17.17
CA ALA A 187 18.17 -9.13 -18.08
C ALA A 187 19.40 -9.54 -18.92
N LYS A 188 19.39 -10.80 -19.37
CA LYS A 188 20.36 -11.36 -20.32
C LYS A 188 19.82 -11.46 -21.75
N SER A 189 18.77 -10.70 -22.06
CA SER A 189 18.03 -10.76 -23.31
C SER A 189 17.45 -9.39 -23.67
N VAL A 190 16.92 -9.28 -24.90
CA VAL A 190 16.13 -8.14 -25.36
C VAL A 190 14.90 -7.89 -24.49
N PHE A 191 14.36 -6.66 -24.57
CA PHE A 191 13.14 -6.27 -23.87
C PHE A 191 11.95 -7.15 -24.24
N LYS A 192 11.21 -7.55 -23.21
CA LYS A 192 9.91 -8.20 -23.33
C LYS A 192 8.84 -7.15 -23.16
N TYR A 193 8.01 -7.00 -24.19
CA TYR A 193 6.88 -6.06 -24.25
C TYR A 193 5.56 -6.71 -23.78
N ASP A 194 5.65 -7.84 -23.08
CA ASP A 194 4.51 -8.56 -22.54
C ASP A 194 4.07 -7.90 -21.22
N LEU A 195 2.90 -7.26 -21.28
CA LEU A 195 2.22 -6.62 -20.15
C LEU A 195 0.81 -7.20 -20.00
N GLU A 196 0.67 -8.53 -20.14
CA GLU A 196 -0.61 -9.24 -19.98
C GLU A 196 -1.31 -8.97 -18.63
N TRP A 197 -0.54 -8.64 -17.59
CA TRP A 197 -1.07 -8.23 -16.28
C TRP A 197 -1.75 -6.86 -16.29
N LEU A 198 -1.41 -5.98 -17.24
CA LEU A 198 -2.00 -4.66 -17.41
C LEU A 198 -3.19 -4.71 -18.36
N SER A 199 -3.06 -5.45 -19.46
CA SER A 199 -4.16 -5.68 -20.40
C SER A 199 -3.94 -6.96 -21.20
N LYS A 200 -4.89 -7.88 -21.10
CA LYS A 200 -4.95 -9.09 -21.95
C LYS A 200 -5.50 -8.83 -23.36
N LYS A 201 -5.98 -7.61 -23.64
CA LYS A 201 -6.73 -7.28 -24.86
C LYS A 201 -5.90 -6.53 -25.92
N HIS A 202 -4.63 -6.22 -25.66
CA HIS A 202 -3.81 -5.46 -26.58
C HIS A 202 -2.83 -6.35 -27.35
N GLU A 203 -2.83 -6.18 -28.67
CA GLU A 203 -1.87 -6.83 -29.56
C GLU A 203 -0.46 -6.28 -29.33
N TYR A 204 0.54 -7.14 -29.55
CA TYR A 204 1.97 -6.81 -29.37
C TYR A 204 2.41 -5.46 -29.96
N PRO A 205 2.01 -5.05 -31.19
CA PRO A 205 2.43 -3.77 -31.76
C PRO A 205 1.96 -2.56 -30.94
N VAL A 206 0.76 -2.64 -30.36
CA VAL A 206 0.19 -1.58 -29.52
C VAL A 206 1.00 -1.44 -28.24
N MET A 207 1.28 -2.57 -27.57
CA MET A 207 2.05 -2.59 -26.33
C MET A 207 3.50 -2.16 -26.55
N LYS A 208 4.10 -2.55 -27.68
CA LYS A 208 5.43 -2.09 -28.06
C LYS A 208 5.47 -0.57 -28.25
N GLY A 209 4.52 -0.01 -29.00
CA GLY A 209 4.43 1.44 -29.22
C GLY A 209 4.28 2.21 -27.91
N TYR A 210 3.36 1.76 -27.04
CA TYR A 210 3.16 2.35 -25.72
C TYR A 210 4.44 2.36 -24.86
N ILE A 211 5.17 1.24 -24.80
CA ILE A 211 6.42 1.15 -24.03
C ILE A 211 7.51 2.05 -24.65
N ASP A 212 7.64 2.09 -25.97
CA ASP A 212 8.62 2.94 -26.64
C ASP A 212 8.33 4.43 -26.38
N ASP A 213 7.06 4.85 -26.41
CA ASP A 213 6.66 6.23 -26.09
C ASP A 213 7.00 6.59 -24.63
N LEU A 214 6.72 5.70 -23.68
CA LEU A 214 7.10 5.90 -22.27
C LEU A 214 8.63 6.03 -22.11
N PHE A 215 9.40 5.22 -22.84
CA PHE A 215 10.86 5.26 -22.83
C PHE A 215 11.40 6.56 -23.42
N ILE A 216 10.81 7.04 -24.51
CA ILE A 216 11.17 8.35 -25.08
C ILE A 216 10.89 9.46 -24.07
N GLN A 217 9.72 9.45 -23.42
CA GLN A 217 9.37 10.45 -22.41
C GLN A 217 10.31 10.43 -21.19
N THR A 218 10.78 9.25 -20.79
CA THR A 218 11.61 9.08 -19.58
C THR A 218 13.11 9.27 -19.85
N PHE A 219 13.62 8.68 -20.93
CA PHE A 219 15.05 8.55 -21.24
C PHE A 219 15.48 9.23 -22.54
N GLY A 220 14.54 9.78 -23.31
CA GLY A 220 14.82 10.45 -24.58
C GLY A 220 15.08 9.52 -25.76
N THR A 221 14.94 8.21 -25.59
CA THR A 221 15.16 7.22 -26.66
C THR A 221 14.21 6.03 -26.49
N PRO A 222 13.70 5.40 -27.57
CA PRO A 222 12.79 4.27 -27.44
C PRO A 222 13.52 3.03 -26.91
N ALA A 223 12.81 2.16 -26.20
CA ALA A 223 13.36 0.90 -25.70
C ALA A 223 13.91 0.03 -26.86
N SER A 224 13.25 0.08 -28.01
CA SER A 224 13.68 -0.65 -29.21
C SER A 224 14.98 -0.16 -29.86
N ALA A 225 15.54 0.98 -29.45
CA ALA A 225 16.85 1.44 -29.92
C ALA A 225 18.03 0.75 -29.23
N PHE A 226 17.80 0.02 -28.13
CA PHE A 226 18.86 -0.68 -27.41
C PHE A 226 19.07 -2.09 -27.96
N GLU A 227 20.32 -2.41 -28.25
CA GLU A 227 20.76 -3.76 -28.62
C GLU A 227 21.49 -4.43 -27.46
N TYR A 228 21.26 -5.73 -27.27
CA TYR A 228 21.96 -6.48 -26.23
C TYR A 228 23.33 -6.95 -26.74
N VAL A 229 24.41 -6.37 -26.23
CA VAL A 229 25.77 -6.79 -26.56
C VAL A 229 26.20 -7.92 -25.62
N ARG A 230 26.32 -9.14 -26.14
CA ARG A 230 26.97 -10.24 -25.41
C ARG A 230 28.48 -10.09 -25.55
N TYR A 231 29.15 -9.77 -24.45
CA TYR A 231 30.59 -10.01 -24.36
C TYR A 231 30.80 -11.53 -24.28
N SER A 232 31.28 -12.10 -25.38
CA SER A 232 31.74 -13.48 -25.51
C SER A 232 33.05 -13.70 -24.78
#